data_AF-A0A345HD46-F1
#
_entry.id   AF-A0A345HD46-F1
#
_cell.length_a   1.000
_cell.length_b   1.000
_cell.length_c   1.000
_cell.angle_alpha   90.00
_cell.angle_beta   90.00
_cell.angle_gamma   90.00
#
_symmetry.space_group_name_H-M   'P 1'
#
loop_
_entity.id
_entity.type
_entity.pdbx_description
1 polymer ?
#
loop_
_entity_poly.entity_id
_entity_poly.type
_entity_poly.pdbx_seq_one_letter_code
_entity_poly.pdbx_strand_id
1 'polypeptide(L)'
;MNNHIVLIYSNDLSVIKEAIREWIYLYKNKLEPSTTFNIYQIEEHGYLIELSKIINNDLFAFFVNYLTYSKKDVWVHVEGFTTAYNTGFDKSVRGKNIIMFIPETDDEYDVVYVVTEDNKSYKYDFGGGISKTTIDKVYSFPHINLKELKEPEIIVTTDFMNDKETEFSLTKWF
;
A
#
# COMPACT_ATOMS: atom_id res chain seq x y z
N MET A 1 -13.22 6.33 -5.50
CA MET A 1 -12.65 6.45 -4.16
C MET A 1 -11.48 7.43 -4.24
N ASN A 2 -11.47 8.49 -3.44
CA ASN A 2 -10.47 9.57 -3.57
C ASN A 2 -9.30 9.45 -2.58
N ASN A 3 -9.16 8.30 -1.93
CA ASN A 3 -8.16 8.06 -0.89
C ASN A 3 -7.29 6.86 -1.27
N HIS A 4 -6.07 6.83 -0.74
CA HIS A 4 -5.28 5.60 -0.67
C HIS A 4 -5.59 4.90 0.62
N ILE A 5 -6.02 3.65 0.50
CA ILE A 5 -6.37 2.81 1.63
C ILE A 5 -5.59 1.52 1.49
N VAL A 6 -4.95 1.05 2.55
CA VAL A 6 -4.39 -0.30 2.62
C VAL A 6 -5.13 -1.08 3.68
N LEU A 7 -5.58 -2.27 3.34
CA LEU A 7 -6.04 -3.25 4.31
C LEU A 7 -4.89 -4.21 4.59
N ILE A 8 -4.66 -4.48 5.87
CA ILE A 8 -3.63 -5.41 6.30
C ILE A 8 -4.17 -6.26 7.44
N TYR A 9 -3.93 -7.57 7.35
CA TYR A 9 -4.26 -8.52 8.40
C TYR A 9 -2.98 -8.99 9.08
N SER A 10 -2.85 -8.69 10.38
CA SER A 10 -1.67 -8.98 11.20
C SER A 10 -2.08 -9.19 12.65
N ASN A 11 -1.31 -9.98 13.39
CA ASN A 11 -1.49 -10.14 14.83
C ASN A 11 -0.80 -9.04 15.65
N ASP A 12 0.02 -8.19 15.01
CA ASP A 12 0.86 -7.22 15.68
C ASP A 12 0.84 -5.84 14.99
N LEU A 13 0.18 -4.87 15.65
CA LEU A 13 0.15 -3.47 15.23
C LEU A 13 1.53 -2.82 15.26
N SER A 14 2.41 -3.23 16.17
CA SER A 14 3.75 -2.63 16.28
C SER A 14 4.59 -2.91 15.03
N VAL A 15 4.47 -4.12 14.47
CA VAL A 15 5.12 -4.53 13.22
C VAL A 15 4.62 -3.72 12.03
N ILE A 16 3.30 -3.44 11.95
CA ILE A 16 2.72 -2.57 10.93
C ILE A 16 3.32 -1.17 11.03
N LYS A 17 3.35 -0.61 12.25
CA LYS A 17 3.90 0.74 12.49
C LYS A 17 5.38 0.79 12.13
N GLU A 18 6.17 -0.23 12.45
CA GLU A 18 7.58 -0.31 12.06
C GLU A 18 7.75 -0.29 10.54
N ALA A 19 7.04 -1.17 9.82
CA ALA A 19 7.13 -1.24 8.35
C ALA A 19 6.73 0.08 7.68
N ILE A 20 5.69 0.77 8.17
CA ILE A 20 5.32 2.09 7.66
C ILE A 20 6.43 3.11 7.87
N ARG A 21 7.06 3.14 9.06
CA ARG A 21 8.16 4.07 9.35
C ARG A 21 9.39 3.80 8.49
N GLU A 22 9.76 2.54 8.32
CA GLU A 22 10.87 2.12 7.44
C GLU A 22 10.60 2.56 5.99
N TRP A 23 9.38 2.32 5.49
CA TRP A 23 9.01 2.75 4.15
C TRP A 23 9.03 4.28 4.01
N ILE A 24 8.48 5.03 4.98
CA ILE A 24 8.55 6.49 4.98
C ILE A 24 10.01 6.94 4.93
N TYR A 25 10.90 6.34 5.72
CA TYR A 25 12.31 6.67 5.72
C TYR A 25 12.97 6.44 4.36
N LEU A 26 12.69 5.30 3.71
CA LEU A 26 13.21 4.97 2.37
C LEU A 26 12.73 5.96 1.30
N TYR A 27 11.49 6.43 1.40
CA TYR A 27 10.86 7.27 0.38
C TYR A 27 10.62 8.72 0.81
N LYS A 28 11.22 9.19 1.92
CA LYS A 28 10.97 10.52 2.50
C LYS A 28 11.13 11.67 1.52
N ASN A 29 12.11 11.58 0.62
CA ASN A 29 12.37 12.61 -0.40
C ASN A 29 11.30 12.66 -1.51
N LYS A 30 10.40 11.69 -1.58
CA LYS A 30 9.28 11.61 -2.52
C LYS A 30 7.92 11.85 -1.85
N LEU A 31 7.90 12.06 -0.53
CA LEU A 31 6.69 12.26 0.26
C LEU A 31 6.55 13.72 0.66
N GLU A 32 5.30 14.20 0.65
CA GLU A 32 4.96 15.50 1.20
C GLU A 32 5.13 15.48 2.73
N PRO A 33 5.87 16.43 3.36
CA PRO A 33 6.17 16.40 4.78
C PRO A 33 4.96 16.29 5.71
N SER A 34 3.79 16.81 5.32
CA SER A 34 2.55 16.72 6.11
C SER A 34 1.63 15.55 5.74
N THR A 35 2.15 14.52 5.07
CA THR A 35 1.40 13.28 4.84
C THR A 35 1.27 12.52 6.15
N THR A 36 0.07 12.01 6.42
CA THR A 36 -0.19 11.16 7.58
C THR A 36 -0.64 9.78 7.12
N PHE A 37 -0.25 8.78 7.90
CA PHE A 37 -0.72 7.40 7.80
C PHE A 37 -1.58 7.15 9.03
N ASN A 38 -2.89 7.11 8.82
CA ASN A 38 -3.88 6.92 9.86
C ASN A 38 -4.22 5.43 9.93
N ILE A 39 -3.88 4.77 11.03
CA ILE A 39 -4.05 3.33 11.21
C ILE A 39 -5.24 3.09 12.13
N TYR A 40 -6.29 2.49 11.58
CA TYR A 40 -7.51 2.13 12.29
C TYR A 40 -7.55 0.62 12.50
N GLN A 41 -7.85 0.19 13.73
CA GLN A 41 -8.21 -1.21 13.96
C GLN A 41 -9.67 -1.40 13.57
N ILE A 42 -9.93 -2.28 12.60
CA ILE A 42 -11.28 -2.56 12.07
C ILE A 42 -11.86 -3.87 12.63
N GLU A 43 -10.99 -4.80 13.05
CA GLU A 43 -11.33 -6.04 13.75
C GLU A 43 -10.11 -6.55 14.56
N GLU A 44 -10.19 -7.74 15.17
CA GLU A 44 -9.14 -8.26 16.07
C GLU A 44 -7.74 -8.28 15.42
N HIS A 45 -7.67 -8.65 14.14
CA HIS A 45 -6.41 -8.74 13.38
C HIS A 45 -6.40 -7.91 12.10
N GLY A 46 -7.49 -7.20 11.80
CA GLY A 46 -7.61 -6.38 10.60
C GLY A 46 -7.38 -4.91 10.90
N TYR A 47 -6.53 -4.29 10.08
CA TYR A 47 -6.20 -2.89 10.16
C TYR A 47 -6.43 -2.21 8.80
N LEU A 48 -6.92 -0.98 8.86
CA LEU A 48 -7.05 -0.08 7.74
C LEU A 48 -6.02 1.04 7.89
N ILE A 49 -5.20 1.25 6.87
CA ILE A 49 -4.25 2.36 6.79
C ILE A 49 -4.76 3.33 5.73
N GLU A 50 -5.12 4.53 6.15
CA GLU A 50 -5.52 5.61 5.25
C GLU A 50 -4.41 6.66 5.15
N LEU A 51 -4.02 7.03 3.92
CA LEU A 51 -3.13 8.16 3.71
C LEU A 51 -3.95 9.44 3.58
N SER A 52 -3.57 10.49 4.30
CA SER A 52 -4.26 11.79 4.21
C SER A 52 -4.00 12.56 2.92
N LYS A 53 -3.04 12.12 2.11
CA LYS A 53 -2.73 12.71 0.81
C LYS A 53 -2.65 11.64 -0.27
N ILE A 54 -3.08 12.03 -1.47
CA ILE A 54 -2.89 11.23 -2.67
C ILE A 54 -1.41 11.26 -3.06
N ILE A 55 -0.82 10.08 -3.21
CA ILE A 55 0.50 9.89 -3.79
C ILE A 55 0.34 9.30 -5.19
N ASN A 56 1.38 9.39 -6.02
CA ASN A 56 1.31 8.75 -7.33
C ASN A 56 1.16 7.23 -7.18
N ASN A 57 0.56 6.58 -8.18
CA ASN A 57 0.26 5.16 -8.06
C ASN A 57 1.52 4.27 -8.03
N ASP A 58 2.65 4.72 -8.58
CA ASP A 58 3.90 3.95 -8.55
C ASP A 58 4.44 3.87 -7.11
N LEU A 59 4.45 5.00 -6.41
CA LEU A 59 4.85 5.07 -5.01
C LEU A 59 3.86 4.29 -4.14
N PHE A 60 2.57 4.33 -4.45
CA PHE A 60 1.58 3.50 -3.76
C PHE A 60 1.79 2.00 -4.03
N ALA A 61 2.14 1.61 -5.26
CA ALA A 61 2.49 0.23 -5.59
C ALA A 61 3.74 -0.23 -4.83
N PHE A 62 4.77 0.62 -4.72
CA PHE A 62 5.94 0.34 -3.87
C PHE A 62 5.55 0.17 -2.40
N PHE A 63 4.59 0.95 -1.90
CA PHE A 63 4.10 0.81 -0.53
C PHE A 63 3.42 -0.55 -0.31
N VAL A 64 2.51 -0.95 -1.20
CA VAL A 64 1.83 -2.25 -1.13
C VAL A 64 2.83 -3.41 -1.22
N ASN A 65 3.76 -3.34 -2.17
CA ASN A 65 4.80 -4.37 -2.34
C ASN A 65 5.72 -4.44 -1.12
N TYR A 66 6.20 -3.30 -0.60
CA TYR A 66 7.02 -3.26 0.61
C TYR A 66 6.27 -3.84 1.81
N LEU A 67 5.01 -3.44 2.01
CA LEU A 67 4.11 -3.98 3.03
C LEU A 67 3.70 -5.43 2.78
N THR A 68 4.05 -6.06 1.66
CA THR A 68 3.82 -7.50 1.43
C THR A 68 5.09 -8.33 1.58
N TYR A 69 6.27 -7.75 1.34
CA TYR A 69 7.55 -8.44 1.51
C TYR A 69 8.32 -8.16 2.81
N SER A 70 8.25 -6.96 3.41
CA SER A 70 9.14 -6.62 4.54
C SER A 70 8.92 -7.46 5.81
N LYS A 71 7.74 -8.06 5.98
CA LYS A 71 7.37 -8.97 7.07
C LYS A 71 6.46 -10.10 6.56
N LYS A 72 6.79 -10.70 5.41
CA LYS A 72 5.99 -11.77 4.74
C LYS A 72 5.61 -12.94 5.66
N ASP A 73 6.43 -13.24 6.68
CA ASP A 73 6.17 -14.30 7.66
C ASP A 73 5.17 -13.92 8.77
N VAL A 74 4.79 -12.64 8.85
CA VAL A 74 3.93 -12.07 9.90
C VAL A 74 2.55 -11.69 9.37
N TRP A 75 2.47 -11.29 8.10
CA TRP A 75 1.23 -10.84 7.49
C TRP A 75 0.39 -11.99 6.97
N VAL A 76 -0.92 -11.86 7.13
CA VAL A 76 -1.89 -12.77 6.52
C VAL A 76 -2.26 -12.28 5.12
N HIS A 77 -2.43 -10.97 4.94
CA HIS A 77 -2.94 -10.42 3.69
C HIS A 77 -2.74 -8.89 3.61
N VAL A 78 -2.41 -8.36 2.42
CA VAL A 78 -2.18 -6.94 2.17
C VAL A 78 -2.83 -6.52 0.85
N GLU A 79 -3.69 -5.51 0.91
CA GLU A 79 -4.37 -4.95 -0.28
C GLU A 79 -4.37 -3.43 -0.26
N GLY A 80 -3.86 -2.82 -1.32
CA GLY A 80 -3.97 -1.39 -1.56
C GLY A 80 -5.16 -1.07 -2.46
N PHE A 81 -5.99 -0.14 -2.03
CA PHE A 81 -7.10 0.40 -2.79
C PHE A 81 -6.80 1.84 -3.16
N THR A 82 -7.02 2.18 -4.42
CA THR A 82 -6.86 3.54 -4.93
C THR A 82 -7.63 3.72 -6.23
N THR A 83 -7.52 4.89 -6.84
CA THR A 83 -7.92 5.09 -8.24
C THR A 83 -6.67 5.16 -9.11
N ALA A 84 -6.73 4.60 -10.32
CA ALA A 84 -5.63 4.64 -11.27
C ALA A 84 -5.50 6.04 -11.91
N TYR A 85 -4.75 6.93 -11.27
CA TYR A 85 -4.51 8.30 -11.74
C TYR A 85 -3.30 8.43 -12.67
N ASN A 86 -2.33 7.52 -12.59
CA ASN A 86 -1.08 7.62 -13.32
C ASN A 86 -1.26 7.48 -14.84
N THR A 87 -0.45 8.25 -15.58
CA THR A 87 -0.39 8.19 -17.04
C THR A 87 0.26 6.91 -17.56
N GLY A 88 1.03 6.20 -16.71
CA GLY A 88 1.62 4.89 -17.01
C GLY A 88 0.59 3.75 -17.07
N PHE A 89 -0.59 3.91 -16.45
CA PHE A 89 -1.69 2.99 -16.67
C PHE A 89 -2.23 3.12 -18.09
N ASP A 90 -2.46 1.96 -18.71
CA ASP A 90 -3.20 1.86 -19.97
C ASP A 90 -4.52 2.62 -19.87
N LYS A 91 -4.97 3.19 -20.99
CA LYS A 91 -6.22 3.98 -21.03
C LYS A 91 -7.43 3.18 -20.54
N SER A 92 -7.41 1.85 -20.65
CA SER A 92 -8.49 0.99 -20.15
C SER A 92 -8.55 0.87 -18.63
N VAL A 93 -7.50 1.28 -17.90
CA VAL A 93 -7.39 1.21 -16.45
C VAL A 93 -7.56 2.59 -15.81
N ARG A 94 -7.08 3.65 -16.48
CA ARG A 94 -7.07 5.01 -15.94
C ARG A 94 -8.45 5.50 -15.51
N GLY A 95 -8.51 6.14 -14.34
CA GLY A 95 -9.72 6.71 -13.75
C GLY A 95 -10.61 5.70 -13.03
N LYS A 96 -10.29 4.40 -13.10
CA LYS A 96 -11.04 3.37 -12.38
C LYS A 96 -10.54 3.19 -10.96
N ASN A 97 -11.43 2.75 -10.09
CA ASN A 97 -11.02 2.19 -8.82
C ASN A 97 -10.29 0.86 -9.06
N ILE A 98 -9.21 0.64 -8.31
CA ILE A 98 -8.35 -0.53 -8.43
C ILE A 98 -7.97 -1.09 -7.06
N ILE A 99 -7.72 -2.40 -7.03
CA ILE A 99 -7.00 -3.09 -5.96
C ILE A 99 -5.59 -3.40 -6.48
N MET A 100 -4.59 -3.13 -5.65
CA MET A 100 -3.19 -3.50 -5.80
C MET A 100 -2.85 -4.54 -4.75
N PHE A 101 -2.26 -5.67 -5.15
CA PHE A 101 -1.90 -6.75 -4.24
C PHE A 101 -0.79 -7.63 -4.82
N ILE A 102 -0.21 -8.49 -3.98
CA ILE A 102 0.71 -9.55 -4.39
C ILE A 102 0.03 -10.89 -4.09
N PRO A 103 -0.20 -11.77 -5.08
CA PRO A 103 -0.67 -13.13 -4.84
C PRO A 103 0.31 -13.92 -3.96
N GLU A 104 -0.18 -14.79 -3.09
CA GLU A 104 0.69 -15.67 -2.27
C GLU A 104 1.61 -16.56 -3.10
N THR A 105 1.15 -16.93 -4.30
CA THR A 105 1.87 -17.78 -5.26
C THR A 105 2.91 -17.02 -6.08
N ASP A 106 3.01 -15.70 -5.93
CA ASP A 106 3.90 -14.87 -6.74
C ASP A 106 5.37 -15.02 -6.31
N ASP A 107 6.23 -15.14 -7.32
CA ASP A 107 7.69 -15.22 -7.23
C ASP A 107 8.40 -14.05 -7.94
N GLU A 108 7.63 -13.08 -8.47
CA GLU A 108 8.09 -11.89 -9.18
C GLU A 108 8.06 -10.66 -8.24
N TYR A 109 9.13 -10.48 -7.46
CA TYR A 109 9.22 -9.44 -6.42
C TYR A 109 9.08 -7.97 -6.93
N ASP A 110 9.23 -7.73 -8.24
CA ASP A 110 9.19 -6.42 -8.90
C ASP A 110 7.87 -6.10 -9.62
N VAL A 111 6.82 -6.87 -9.31
CA VAL A 111 5.48 -6.72 -9.89
C VAL A 111 4.44 -6.50 -8.79
N VAL A 112 3.38 -5.75 -9.12
CA VAL A 112 2.14 -5.65 -8.34
C VAL A 112 0.96 -6.01 -9.23
N TYR A 113 0.04 -6.83 -8.72
CA TYR A 113 -1.17 -7.22 -9.45
C TYR A 113 -2.25 -6.19 -9.22
N VAL A 114 -2.96 -5.88 -10.29
CA VAL A 114 -4.00 -4.85 -10.31
C VAL A 114 -5.31 -5.46 -10.77
N VAL A 115 -6.38 -5.26 -10.00
CA VAL A 115 -7.75 -5.61 -10.40
C VAL A 115 -8.61 -4.34 -10.39
N THR A 116 -9.23 -4.04 -11.52
CA THR A 116 -10.12 -2.89 -11.67
C THR A 116 -11.53 -3.18 -11.17
N GLU A 117 -12.31 -2.14 -10.89
CA GLU A 117 -13.73 -2.26 -10.50
C GLU A 117 -14.63 -2.99 -11.51
N ASP A 118 -14.22 -3.08 -12.78
CA ASP A 118 -14.87 -3.93 -13.80
C ASP A 118 -14.28 -5.34 -13.90
N ASN A 119 -13.57 -5.79 -12.84
CA ASN A 119 -12.96 -7.11 -12.68
C ASN A 119 -11.99 -7.50 -13.81
N LYS A 120 -11.21 -6.54 -14.31
CA LYS A 120 -10.11 -6.82 -15.24
C LYS A 120 -8.80 -6.82 -14.49
N SER A 121 -7.95 -7.78 -14.84
CA SER A 121 -6.71 -8.06 -14.11
C SER A 121 -5.48 -7.73 -14.94
N TYR A 122 -4.48 -7.16 -14.28
CA TYR A 122 -3.24 -6.69 -14.88
C TYR A 122 -2.06 -6.97 -13.96
N LYS A 123 -0.86 -7.11 -14.54
CA LYS A 123 0.42 -6.99 -13.84
C LYS A 123 0.97 -5.59 -14.09
N TYR A 124 1.35 -4.89 -13.04
CA TYR A 124 2.05 -3.61 -13.08
C TYR A 124 3.51 -3.84 -12.67
N ASP A 125 4.44 -3.64 -13.59
CA ASP A 125 5.88 -3.76 -13.31
C ASP A 125 6.47 -2.42 -12.85
N PHE A 126 7.53 -2.48 -12.05
CA PHE A 126 8.19 -1.29 -11.53
C PHE A 126 9.01 -0.50 -12.56
N GLY A 127 9.12 -1.02 -13.79
CA GLY A 127 9.54 -0.25 -14.98
C GLY A 127 8.44 0.64 -15.55
N GLY A 128 7.22 0.59 -15.00
CA GLY A 128 6.07 1.38 -15.40
C GLY A 128 5.22 0.72 -16.49
N GLY A 129 5.53 -0.52 -16.86
CA GLY A 129 4.73 -1.29 -17.80
C GLY A 129 3.49 -1.90 -17.12
N ILE A 130 2.46 -2.10 -17.95
CA ILE A 130 1.25 -2.81 -17.53
C ILE A 130 0.87 -3.82 -18.60
N SER A 131 0.62 -5.05 -18.17
CA SER A 131 0.19 -6.14 -19.04
C SER A 131 -1.07 -6.79 -18.50
N LYS A 132 -1.94 -7.29 -19.38
CA LYS A 132 -3.13 -8.03 -18.96
C LYS A 132 -2.71 -9.39 -18.39
N THR A 133 -3.39 -9.83 -17.36
CA THR A 133 -3.20 -11.17 -16.78
C THR A 133 -4.54 -11.79 -16.41
N THR A 134 -4.51 -13.04 -15.97
CA THR A 134 -5.65 -13.73 -15.35
C THR A 134 -5.28 -14.08 -13.92
N ILE A 135 -6.10 -13.64 -12.97
CA ILE A 135 -5.93 -13.93 -11.54
C ILE A 135 -7.31 -14.16 -10.95
N ASP A 136 -7.43 -15.10 -10.01
CA ASP A 136 -8.67 -15.38 -9.31
C ASP A 136 -8.88 -14.37 -8.17
N LYS A 137 -9.11 -13.11 -8.56
CA LYS A 137 -9.38 -12.00 -7.65
C LYS A 137 -10.40 -11.07 -8.28
N VAL A 138 -11.42 -10.73 -7.49
CA VAL A 138 -12.45 -9.75 -7.88
C VAL A 138 -12.27 -8.47 -7.09
N TYR A 139 -12.67 -7.35 -7.70
CA TYR A 139 -12.72 -6.08 -7.00
C TYR A 139 -13.80 -6.14 -5.92
N SER A 140 -13.38 -6.04 -4.67
CA SER A 140 -14.27 -5.90 -3.52
C SER A 140 -13.61 -4.99 -2.49
N PHE A 141 -14.20 -3.82 -2.27
CA PHE A 141 -13.85 -2.98 -1.13
C PHE A 141 -14.70 -3.45 0.06
N PRO A 142 -14.11 -3.72 1.24
CA PRO A 142 -14.89 -4.13 2.40
C PRO A 142 -15.88 -3.04 2.80
N HIS A 143 -17.02 -3.43 3.35
CA HIS A 143 -18.00 -2.47 3.86
C HIS A 143 -17.50 -1.92 5.20
N ILE A 144 -16.64 -0.90 5.15
CA ILE A 144 -16.09 -0.22 6.33
C ILE A 144 -16.74 1.16 6.46
N ASN A 145 -17.43 1.40 7.57
CA ASN A 145 -17.93 2.73 7.89
C ASN A 145 -16.85 3.54 8.62
N LEU A 146 -16.09 4.32 7.87
CA LEU A 146 -15.00 5.16 8.40
C LEU A 146 -15.45 6.09 9.54
N LYS A 147 -16.73 6.48 9.59
CA LYS A 147 -17.27 7.39 10.62
C LYS A 147 -17.47 6.72 11.98
N GLU A 148 -17.52 5.40 12.01
CA GLU A 148 -17.72 4.60 13.22
C GLU A 148 -16.41 4.02 13.76
N LEU A 149 -15.30 4.24 13.06
CA LEU A 149 -13.99 3.83 13.52
C LEU A 149 -13.56 4.68 14.71
N LYS A 150 -12.87 4.03 15.65
CA LYS A 150 -12.20 4.72 16.75
C LYS A 150 -11.09 5.62 16.21
N GLU A 151 -10.62 6.54 17.05
CA GLU A 151 -9.48 7.38 16.73
C GLU A 151 -8.27 6.55 16.24
N PRO A 152 -7.62 6.96 15.13
CA PRO A 152 -6.52 6.23 14.56
C PRO A 152 -5.22 6.45 15.34
N GLU A 153 -4.32 5.48 15.23
CA GLU A 153 -2.90 5.72 15.46
C GLU A 153 -2.32 6.47 14.26
N ILE A 154 -1.67 7.60 14.50
CA ILE A 154 -1.19 8.49 13.42
C ILE A 154 0.34 8.45 13.35
N ILE A 155 0.86 8.22 12.15
CA ILE A 155 2.27 8.42 11.81
C ILE A 155 2.37 9.60 10.83
N VAL A 156 3.17 10.61 11.15
CA VAL A 156 3.33 11.81 10.33
C VAL A 156 4.70 11.81 9.67
N THR A 157 4.77 12.10 8.38
CA THR A 157 6.04 12.09 7.64
C THR A 157 7.03 13.15 8.11
N THR A 158 6.58 14.27 8.70
CA THR A 158 7.46 15.34 9.22
C THR A 158 8.47 14.83 10.22
N ASP A 159 8.11 13.81 10.99
CA ASP A 159 8.94 13.23 12.05
C ASP A 159 10.23 12.63 11.46
N PHE A 160 10.25 12.32 10.16
CA PHE A 160 11.34 11.67 9.44
C PHE A 160 12.15 12.63 8.56
N MET A 161 11.71 13.88 8.41
CA MET A 161 12.31 14.84 7.47
C MET A 161 13.55 15.55 8.04
N ASN A 162 13.65 15.63 9.37
CA ASN A 162 14.75 16.34 10.05
C ASN A 162 15.86 15.41 10.57
N ASP A 163 15.71 14.09 10.42
CA ASP A 163 16.75 13.14 10.78
C ASP A 163 17.92 13.24 9.80
N LYS A 164 18.97 13.92 10.26
CA LYS A 164 20.32 13.81 9.69
C LYS A 164 20.77 12.38 9.89
N GLU A 165 20.91 11.64 8.79
CA GLU A 165 21.62 10.35 8.66
C GLU A 165 21.77 9.58 9.98
N THR A 166 20.67 9.12 10.56
CA THR A 166 20.76 8.03 11.52
C THR A 166 20.80 6.76 10.69
N GLU A 167 21.92 6.03 10.74
CA GLU A 167 22.06 4.73 10.08
C GLU A 167 20.95 3.79 10.56
N PHE A 168 19.84 3.77 9.83
CA PHE A 168 18.90 2.67 9.89
C PHE A 168 19.61 1.51 9.18
N SER A 169 20.06 0.49 9.92
CA SER A 169 20.81 -0.62 9.34
C SER A 169 19.87 -1.44 8.44
N LEU A 170 19.85 -1.12 7.14
CA LEU A 170 19.09 -1.84 6.11
C LEU A 170 19.70 -3.22 5.77
N THR A 171 20.57 -3.78 6.62
CA THR A 171 21.46 -4.91 6.30
C THR A 171 20.80 -6.30 6.25
N LYS A 172 19.51 -6.43 5.95
CA LYS A 172 18.87 -7.76 5.94
C LYS A 172 17.94 -8.13 4.78
N TRP A 173 17.81 -7.32 3.74
CA TRP A 173 16.79 -7.59 2.70
C TRP A 173 17.29 -7.52 1.24
N PHE A 174 18.55 -7.91 1.01
CA PHE A 174 19.05 -8.28 -0.32
C PHE A 174 19.87 -9.56 -0.23
#